data_AF-A0A953NJ71-F1
#
_entry.id   AF-A0A953NJ71-F1
#
_cell.length_a   1.000
_cell.length_b   1.000
_cell.length_c   1.000
_cell.angle_alpha   90.00
_cell.angle_beta   90.00
_cell.angle_gamma   90.00
#
_symmetry.space_group_name_H-M   'P 1'
#
loop_
_entity.id
_entity.type
_entity.pdbx_description
1 polymer ?
#
loop_
_entity_poly.entity_id
_entity_poly.type
_entity_poly.pdbx_seq_one_letter_code
_entity_poly.pdbx_strand_id
1 'polypeptide(L)'
;MKNYIKTLIYAALSFGFFMSIFFSLMFLSPLKGIIQGVLAGISFGILIGIFMFFQSKKFKKIGLEITNGKEIIYDGPANHFIKNEAAGGWLFLTKDEL
;
A
#
# COMPACT_ATOMS: atom_id res chain seq x y z
N MET A 1 9.17 -8.93 7.14
CA MET A 1 7.74 -8.91 6.75
C MET A 1 7.63 -8.48 5.30
N LYS A 2 6.93 -9.22 4.44
CA LYS A 2 6.76 -8.87 3.02
C LYS A 2 6.02 -7.53 2.87
N ASN A 3 6.37 -6.73 1.87
CA ASN A 3 5.86 -5.36 1.70
C ASN A 3 4.33 -5.30 1.70
N TYR A 4 3.64 -6.23 1.03
CA TYR A 4 2.18 -6.26 1.00
C TYR A 4 1.53 -6.55 2.38
N ILE A 5 2.19 -7.27 3.28
CA ILE A 5 1.68 -7.51 4.65
C ILE A 5 1.82 -6.22 5.47
N LYS A 6 2.96 -5.52 5.33
CA LYS A 6 3.13 -4.19 5.95
C LYS A 6 2.05 -3.23 5.45
N THR A 7 1.83 -3.17 4.14
CA THR A 7 0.79 -2.30 3.56
C THR A 7 -0.60 -2.66 4.09
N LEU A 8 -0.95 -3.95 4.16
CA LEU A 8 -2.23 -4.40 4.71
C LEU A 8 -2.43 -3.90 6.14
N ILE A 9 -1.45 -4.08 7.02
CA ILE A 9 -1.55 -3.71 8.43
C ILE A 9 -1.70 -2.20 8.57
N TYR A 10 -0.83 -1.42 7.91
CA TYR A 10 -0.89 0.04 8.01
C TYR A 10 -2.16 0.62 7.39
N ALA A 11 -2.62 0.07 6.26
CA ALA A 11 -3.87 0.48 5.63
C ALA A 11 -5.07 0.15 6.53
N ALA A 12 -5.11 -1.05 7.12
CA ALA A 12 -6.19 -1.47 8.00
C ALA A 12 -6.30 -0.58 9.24
N LEU A 13 -5.16 -0.30 9.89
CA LEU A 13 -5.12 0.54 11.08
C LEU A 13 -5.49 1.99 10.78
N SER A 14 -4.88 2.58 9.75
CA SER A 14 -5.11 3.99 9.41
C SER A 14 -6.55 4.22 8.94
N PHE A 15 -7.03 3.40 8.01
CA PHE A 15 -8.39 3.50 7.50
C PHE A 15 -9.42 3.16 8.59
N GLY A 16 -9.19 2.09 9.34
CA GLY A 16 -10.07 1.69 10.44
C GLY A 16 -10.23 2.77 11.50
N PHE A 17 -9.13 3.45 11.87
CA PHE A 17 -9.18 4.57 12.81
C PHE A 17 -10.09 5.71 12.34
N PHE A 18 -9.87 6.22 11.12
CA PHE A 18 -10.70 7.31 10.59
C PHE A 18 -12.15 6.88 10.38
N MET A 19 -12.38 5.65 9.91
CA MET A 19 -13.73 5.12 9.72
C MET A 19 -14.46 4.88 11.04
N SER A 20 -13.76 4.51 12.11
CA SER A 20 -14.36 4.41 13.43
C SER A 20 -14.89 5.77 13.89
N ILE A 21 -14.11 6.85 13.72
CA ILE A 21 -14.55 8.21 14.05
C ILE A 21 -15.77 8.59 13.20
N PHE A 22 -15.68 8.40 11.88
CA PHE A 22 -16.75 8.71 10.94
C PHE A 22 -18.06 8.00 11.30
N PHE A 23 -18.02 6.69 11.54
CA PHE A 23 -19.20 5.91 11.87
C PHE A 23 -19.72 6.18 13.28
N SER A 24 -18.85 6.53 14.24
CA SER A 24 -19.30 6.95 15.58
C SER A 24 -20.16 8.19 15.51
N LEU A 25 -19.78 9.17 14.68
CA LEU A 25 -20.56 10.39 14.43
C LEU A 25 -21.84 10.08 13.66
N MET A 26 -21.76 9.27 12.61
CA MET A 26 -22.91 8.93 11.76
C MET A 26 -24.01 8.18 12.51
N PHE A 27 -23.63 7.23 13.38
CA PHE A 27 -24.58 6.45 14.17
C PHE A 27 -24.93 7.07 15.53
N LEU A 28 -24.30 8.21 15.88
CA LEU A 28 -24.35 8.81 17.22
C LEU A 28 -24.06 7.78 18.33
N SER A 29 -23.14 6.86 18.05
CA SER A 29 -22.85 5.72 18.93
C SER A 29 -21.37 5.31 18.81
N PRO A 30 -20.56 5.55 19.86
CA PRO A 30 -19.14 5.18 19.86
C PRO A 30 -18.91 3.70 19.58
N LEU A 31 -19.66 2.82 20.26
CA LEU A 31 -19.51 1.37 20.11
C LEU A 31 -19.81 0.89 18.69
N LYS A 32 -20.94 1.32 18.10
CA LYS A 32 -21.29 0.95 16.71
C LYS A 32 -20.24 1.48 15.74
N GLY A 33 -19.77 2.71 15.95
CA GLY A 33 -18.73 3.31 15.12
C GLY A 33 -17.41 2.53 15.15
N ILE A 34 -16.94 2.15 16.34
CA ILE A 34 -15.72 1.34 16.50
C ILE A 34 -15.87 0.01 15.76
N ILE A 35 -16.97 -0.73 15.97
CA ILE A 35 -17.19 -2.03 15.32
C ILE A 35 -17.18 -1.88 13.79
N GLN A 36 -17.93 -0.92 13.25
CA GLN A 36 -18.02 -0.71 11.80
C GLN A 36 -16.71 -0.20 11.21
N GLY A 37 -15.99 0.67 11.93
CA GLY A 37 -14.68 1.16 11.51
C GLY A 37 -13.61 0.07 11.50
N VAL A 38 -13.58 -0.81 12.49
CA VAL A 38 -12.67 -1.98 12.51
C VAL A 38 -12.97 -2.91 11.34
N LEU A 39 -14.24 -3.22 11.08
CA LEU A 39 -14.64 -4.05 9.93
C LEU A 39 -14.20 -3.41 8.61
N ALA A 40 -14.47 -2.11 8.42
CA ALA A 40 -14.06 -1.36 7.24
C ALA A 40 -12.53 -1.32 7.08
N GLY A 41 -11.80 -1.13 8.18
CA GLY A 41 -10.33 -1.18 8.23
C GLY A 41 -9.80 -2.52 7.77
N ILE A 42 -10.28 -3.63 8.34
CA ILE A 42 -9.87 -4.99 7.96
C ILE A 42 -10.15 -5.23 6.47
N SER A 43 -11.37 -4.93 6.00
CA SER A 43 -11.74 -5.09 4.59
C SER A 43 -10.85 -4.29 3.66
N PHE A 44 -10.62 -3.00 3.96
CA PHE A 44 -9.78 -2.13 3.14
C PHE A 44 -8.32 -2.59 3.12
N GLY A 45 -7.77 -2.96 4.29
CA GLY A 45 -6.42 -3.47 4.40
C GLY A 45 -6.20 -4.74 3.59
N ILE A 46 -7.15 -5.68 3.62
CA ILE A 46 -7.10 -6.90 2.80
C ILE A 46 -7.09 -6.55 1.31
N LEU A 47 -8.00 -5.68 0.86
CA LEU A 47 -8.08 -5.27 -0.55
C LEU A 47 -6.78 -4.63 -1.04
N ILE A 48 -6.22 -3.70 -0.26
CA ILE A 48 -4.96 -3.03 -0.61
C ILE A 48 -3.77 -4.00 -0.52
N GLY A 49 -3.76 -4.92 0.44
CA GLY A 49 -2.74 -5.97 0.53
C GLY A 49 -2.74 -6.89 -0.69
N ILE A 50 -3.92 -7.31 -1.15
CA ILE A 50 -4.09 -8.10 -2.37
C ILE A 50 -3.62 -7.30 -3.59
N PHE A 51 -4.03 -6.04 -3.71
CA PHE A 51 -3.58 -5.15 -4.79
C PHE A 51 -2.04 -5.03 -4.82
N MET A 52 -1.40 -4.79 -3.67
CA MET A 52 0.05 -4.71 -3.57
C MET A 52 0.75 -6.02 -3.90
N PHE A 53 0.16 -7.17 -3.57
CA PHE A 53 0.69 -8.47 -3.95
C PHE A 53 0.74 -8.64 -5.48
N PHE A 54 -0.36 -8.29 -6.17
CA PHE A 54 -0.40 -8.36 -7.63
C PHE A 54 0.53 -7.34 -8.29
N GLN A 55 0.58 -6.10 -7.79
CA GLN A 55 1.52 -5.09 -8.26
C GLN A 55 2.97 -5.54 -8.11
N SER A 56 3.34 -6.10 -6.96
CA SER A 56 4.69 -6.61 -6.72
C SER A 56 5.08 -7.69 -7.74
N LYS A 57 4.14 -8.59 -8.08
CA LYS A 57 4.37 -9.62 -9.11
C LYS A 57 4.54 -9.01 -10.50
N LYS A 58 3.70 -8.04 -10.86
CA LYS A 58 3.77 -7.33 -12.13
C LYS A 58 5.13 -6.65 -12.31
N PHE A 59 5.57 -5.87 -11.31
CA PHE A 59 6.84 -5.13 -11.39
C PHE A 59 8.05 -6.05 -11.42
N LYS A 60 8.05 -7.15 -10.66
CA LYS A 60 9.11 -8.16 -10.76
C LYS A 60 9.25 -8.77 -12.15
N LYS A 61 8.13 -8.95 -12.87
CA LYS A 61 8.16 -9.52 -14.23
C LYS A 61 8.79 -8.55 -15.24
N ILE A 62 8.51 -7.25 -15.12
CA ILE A 62 8.99 -6.23 -16.06
C ILE A 62 10.33 -5.61 -15.65
N GLY A 63 10.85 -5.90 -14.45
CA GLY A 63 12.06 -5.29 -13.92
C GLY A 63 13.27 -5.44 -14.82
N LEU A 64 13.52 -6.64 -15.35
CA LEU A 64 14.65 -6.89 -16.28
C LEU A 64 14.51 -6.13 -17.60
N GLU A 65 13.29 -5.92 -18.08
CA GLU A 65 13.03 -5.14 -19.29
C GLU A 65 13.33 -3.66 -19.03
N ILE A 66 12.87 -3.14 -17.88
CA ILE A 66 13.11 -1.76 -17.46
C ILE A 66 14.60 -1.47 -17.22
N THR A 67 15.32 -2.43 -16.64
CA THR A 67 16.76 -2.27 -16.33
C THR A 67 17.68 -2.71 -17.46
N ASN A 68 17.15 -2.99 -18.67
CA ASN A 68 17.93 -3.49 -19.81
C ASN A 68 18.80 -4.72 -19.47
N GLY A 69 18.26 -5.63 -18.67
CA GLY A 69 18.93 -6.85 -18.23
C GLY A 69 19.96 -6.67 -17.11
N LYS A 70 20.14 -5.45 -16.59
CA LYS A 70 21.05 -5.20 -15.45
C LYS A 70 20.56 -5.92 -14.19
N GLU A 71 21.52 -6.37 -13.38
CA GLU A 71 21.28 -7.02 -12.10
C GLU A 71 20.57 -6.08 -11.13
N ILE A 72 19.39 -6.48 -10.65
CA ILE A 72 18.60 -5.74 -9.67
C ILE A 72 19.06 -6.14 -8.26
N ILE A 73 19.66 -5.21 -7.53
CA ILE A 73 20.11 -5.41 -6.14
C ILE A 73 18.96 -5.21 -5.15
N TYR A 74 18.06 -4.28 -5.47
CA TYR A 74 16.90 -3.97 -4.63
C TYR A 74 15.72 -3.51 -5.48
N ASP A 75 14.51 -3.92 -5.11
CA ASP A 75 13.28 -3.47 -5.74
C ASP A 75 12.19 -3.23 -4.70
N GLY A 76 11.33 -2.24 -4.96
CA GLY A 76 10.23 -1.96 -4.04
C GLY A 76 9.29 -0.84 -4.47
N PRO A 77 8.14 -0.71 -3.79
CA PRO A 77 7.24 0.40 -4.01
C PRO A 77 7.93 1.71 -3.65
N ALA A 78 7.81 2.69 -4.53
CA ALA A 78 8.38 4.02 -4.35
C ALA A 78 7.37 5.07 -4.80
N ASN A 79 7.59 6.31 -4.38
CA ASN A 79 6.80 7.44 -4.84
C ASN A 79 7.72 8.49 -5.43
N HIS A 80 7.46 8.87 -6.68
CA HIS A 80 8.14 9.99 -7.31
C HIS A 80 7.29 11.24 -7.10
N PHE A 81 7.84 12.20 -6.36
CA PHE A 81 7.20 13.48 -6.12
C PHE A 81 7.68 14.49 -7.16
N ILE A 82 6.76 14.98 -7.99
CA ILE A 82 7.02 16.06 -8.94
C ILE A 82 6.27 17.29 -8.43
N LYS A 83 7.01 18.28 -7.92
CA LYS A 83 6.46 19.42 -7.18
C LYS A 83 5.59 18.94 -6.00
N ASN A 84 4.27 18.97 -6.15
CA ASN A 84 3.29 18.58 -5.12
C ASN A 84 2.47 17.33 -5.54
N GLU A 85 2.81 16.67 -6.64
CA GLU A 85 2.10 15.50 -7.13
C GLU A 85 2.86 14.21 -6.80
N ALA A 86 2.16 13.26 -6.21
CA ALA A 86 2.64 11.90 -5.98
C ALA A 86 2.27 11.03 -7.19
N ALA A 87 3.26 10.65 -8.02
CA ALA A 87 3.01 9.82 -9.18
C ALA A 87 2.87 8.32 -8.85
N GLY A 88 3.42 7.88 -7.71
CA GLY A 88 3.57 6.47 -7.36
C GLY A 88 4.49 5.72 -8.32
N GLY A 89 4.94 4.53 -7.93
CA GLY A 89 5.79 3.73 -8.80
C GLY A 89 6.46 2.55 -8.11
N TRP A 90 7.42 1.98 -8.83
CA TRP A 90 8.29 0.92 -8.35
C TRP A 90 9.73 1.30 -8.69
N LEU A 91 10.61 1.22 -7.70
CA LEU A 91 12.02 1.53 -7.86
C LEU A 91 12.78 0.23 -8.14
N PHE A 92 13.75 0.30 -9.05
CA PHE A 92 14.70 -0.78 -9.33
C PHE A 92 16.11 -0.23 -9.15
N LEU A 93 16.80 -0.68 -8.11
CA LEU A 93 18.20 -0.35 -7.89
C LEU A 93 19.08 -1.39 -8.57
N THR A 94 19.98 -0.94 -9.42
CA THR A 94 21.01 -1.79 -10.05
C THR A 94 22.40 -1.44 -9.50
N LYS A 95 23.45 -2.13 -9.97
CA LYS A 95 24.85 -1.79 -9.62
C LYS A 95 25.29 -0.43 -10.15
N ASP A 96 24.73 0.01 -11.27
CA ASP A 96 25.23 1.14 -12.03
C ASP A 96 24.35 2.40 -11.90
N GLU A 97 23.07 2.21 -11.58
CA GLU A 97 22.06 3.29 -11.56
C GLU A 97 20.86 2.97 -10.65
N LEU A 98 20.14 4.03 -10.29
CA LEU A 98 18.95 4.06 -9.43
C LEU A 98 17.69 4.42 -10.23
#